data_AF-A0A6B3HUT0-F1
#
_entry.id   AF-A0A6B3HUT0-F1
#
_cell.length_a   1.000
_cell.length_b   1.000
_cell.length_c   1.000
_cell.angle_alpha   90.00
_cell.angle_beta   90.00
_cell.angle_gamma   90.00
#
_symmetry.space_group_name_H-M   'P 1'
#
loop_
_entity.id
_entity.type
_entity.pdbx_description
1 polymer ?
#
loop_
_entity_poly.entity_id
_entity_poly.type
_entity_poly.pdbx_seq_one_letter_code
_entity_poly.pdbx_strand_id
1 'polypeptide(L)'
;YTVSEMLDLRYGGRAGIISGVVMWAYTLMLAVTSTIAYATIFDVLFDVNRTVAIVLGGAIVVAYSTLGGMWSITLTDMVQFVVKTIGVLLLLLPIAVVKAGGFGEMKAQLPTEYFDPLGIGGETIFTYVLIYTFGMLI
;
A
#
# COMPACT_ATOMS: atom_id res chain seq x y z
N TYR A 1 16.30 -14.48 6.95
CA TYR A 1 17.01 -13.43 7.69
C TYR A 1 16.23 -12.16 7.56
N THR A 2 15.52 -11.79 8.62
CA THR A 2 14.90 -10.45 8.71
C THR A 2 16.00 -9.41 8.98
N VAL A 3 15.77 -8.14 8.64
CA VAL A 3 16.72 -7.04 8.93
C VAL A 3 17.09 -7.01 10.42
N SER A 4 16.15 -7.40 11.28
CA SER A 4 16.34 -7.53 12.73
C SER A 4 17.33 -8.63 13.12
N GLU A 5 17.28 -9.82 12.50
CA GLU A 5 18.25 -10.90 12.74
C GLU A 5 19.65 -10.56 12.22
N MET A 6 19.74 -9.86 11.09
CA MET A 6 21.03 -9.41 10.54
C MET A 6 21.71 -8.38 11.46
N LEU A 7 20.93 -7.46 12.03
CA LEU A 7 21.41 -6.49 13.01
C LEU A 7 21.77 -7.17 14.34
N ASP A 8 21.02 -8.19 14.76
CA ASP A 8 21.30 -8.94 15.98
C ASP A 8 22.63 -9.71 15.91
N LEU A 9 22.92 -10.31 14.75
CA LEU A 9 24.19 -10.98 14.45
C LEU A 9 25.40 -10.02 14.42
N ARG A 10 25.18 -8.72 14.16
CA ARG A 10 26.27 -7.74 13.94
C ARG A 10 26.47 -6.76 15.10
N TYR A 11 25.43 -6.47 15.88
CA TYR A 11 25.47 -5.46 16.96
C TYR A 11 25.09 -6.02 18.33
N GLY A 12 24.75 -7.30 18.43
CA GLY A 12 24.50 -8.03 19.67
C GLY A 12 23.10 -7.78 20.25
N GLY A 13 22.28 -8.84 20.29
CA GLY A 13 21.10 -9.18 21.12
C GLY A 13 20.05 -8.10 21.45
N ARG A 14 20.48 -6.93 21.90
CA ARG A 14 19.63 -5.82 22.37
C ARG A 14 19.18 -4.90 21.24
N ALA A 15 19.97 -4.76 20.18
CA ALA A 15 19.61 -3.97 19.01
C ALA A 15 18.46 -4.63 18.21
N GLY A 16 18.44 -5.96 18.11
CA GLY A 16 17.40 -6.71 17.40
C GLY A 16 16.01 -6.61 18.05
N ILE A 17 15.93 -6.47 19.37
CA ILE A 17 14.65 -6.31 20.07
C ILE A 17 14.05 -4.93 19.81
N ILE A 18 14.87 -3.86 19.88
CA ILE A 18 14.39 -2.49 19.63
C ILE A 18 13.91 -2.34 18.19
N SER A 19 14.68 -2.85 17.21
CA SER A 19 14.24 -2.86 15.81
C SER A 19 12.98 -3.72 15.61
N GLY A 20 12.88 -4.87 16.27
CA GLY A 20 11.70 -5.73 16.22
C GLY A 20 10.43 -5.05 16.72
N VAL A 21 10.50 -4.31 17.83
CA VAL A 21 9.36 -3.55 18.38
C VAL A 21 8.93 -2.42 17.45
N VAL A 22 9.89 -1.68 16.90
CA VAL A 22 9.59 -0.60 15.94
C VAL A 22 8.93 -1.16 14.67
N MET A 23 9.45 -2.26 14.14
CA MET A 23 8.88 -2.96 12.99
C MET A 23 7.47 -3.49 13.26
N TRP A 24 7.26 -4.07 14.45
CA TRP A 24 5.95 -4.55 14.84
C TRP A 24 4.93 -3.41 14.96
N ALA A 25 5.30 -2.29 15.59
CA ALA A 25 4.43 -1.12 15.68
C ALA A 25 4.09 -0.54 14.30
N TYR A 26 5.07 -0.47 13.40
CA TYR A 26 4.87 0.01 12.04
C TYR A 26 3.96 -0.91 11.21
N THR A 27 4.21 -2.22 11.22
CA THR A 27 3.37 -3.20 10.52
C THR A 27 1.94 -3.21 11.04
N LEU A 28 1.74 -2.99 12.35
CA LEU A 28 0.42 -2.81 12.94
C LEU A 28 -0.28 -1.57 12.39
N MET A 29 0.41 -0.43 12.30
CA MET A 29 -0.16 0.79 11.72
C MET A 29 -0.56 0.61 10.25
N LEU A 30 0.25 -0.10 9.47
CA LEU A 30 -0.09 -0.45 8.08
C LEU A 30 -1.29 -1.40 8.01
N ALA A 31 -1.35 -2.41 8.87
CA ALA A 31 -2.46 -3.36 8.93
C ALA A 31 -3.80 -2.68 9.28
N VAL A 32 -3.79 -1.74 10.23
CA VAL A 32 -4.98 -0.95 10.61
C VAL A 32 -5.44 -0.08 9.44
N THR A 33 -4.52 0.65 8.81
CA THR A 33 -4.84 1.57 7.72
C THR A 33 -5.40 0.83 6.50
N SER A 34 -4.77 -0.28 6.11
CA SER A 34 -5.25 -1.14 5.02
C SER A 34 -6.61 -1.79 5.35
N THR A 35 -6.83 -2.16 6.61
CA THR A 35 -8.10 -2.70 7.08
C THR A 35 -9.25 -1.72 6.97
N ILE A 36 -9.00 -0.48 7.37
CA ILE A 36 -9.97 0.60 7.21
C ILE A 36 -10.27 0.84 5.72
N ALA A 37 -9.24 0.85 4.87
CA ALA A 37 -9.40 1.12 3.44
C ALA A 37 -10.31 0.10 2.75
N TYR A 38 -10.08 -1.21 2.89
CA TYR A 38 -10.99 -2.18 2.26
C TYR A 38 -12.38 -2.16 2.90
N ALA A 39 -12.49 -1.92 4.21
CA ALA A 39 -13.80 -1.86 4.87
C ALA A 39 -14.66 -0.72 4.33
N THR A 40 -14.06 0.44 4.04
CA THR A 40 -14.78 1.55 3.38
C THR A 40 -15.21 1.21 1.96
N ILE A 41 -14.42 0.45 1.22
CA ILE A 41 -14.81 0.00 -0.12
C ILE A 41 -16.00 -0.96 -0.04
N PHE A 42 -15.99 -1.89 0.91
CA PHE A 42 -17.11 -2.82 1.12
C PHE A 42 -18.39 -2.10 1.57
N ASP A 43 -18.27 -1.12 2.46
CA ASP A 43 -19.38 -0.27 2.91
C ASP A 43 -20.01 0.47 1.71
N VAL A 44 -19.20 1.10 0.86
CA VAL A 44 -19.71 1.86 -0.31
C VAL A 44 -20.26 0.96 -1.42
N LEU A 45 -19.66 -0.21 -1.67
CA LEU A 45 -20.06 -1.10 -2.77
C LEU A 45 -21.22 -2.03 -2.42
N PHE A 46 -21.28 -2.50 -1.18
CA PHE A 46 -22.21 -3.55 -0.75
C PHE A 46 -23.17 -3.10 0.35
N ASP A 47 -23.07 -1.84 0.81
CA ASP A 47 -23.87 -1.27 1.91
C ASP A 47 -23.78 -2.11 3.20
N VAL A 48 -22.62 -2.75 3.41
CA VAL A 48 -22.37 -3.61 4.57
C VAL A 48 -21.80 -2.78 5.70
N ASN A 49 -22.38 -2.93 6.90
CA ASN A 49 -21.87 -2.27 8.10
C ASN A 49 -20.35 -2.42 8.24
N ARG A 50 -19.66 -1.28 8.32
CA ARG A 50 -18.19 -1.18 8.44
C ARG A 50 -17.57 -2.12 9.48
N THR A 51 -18.25 -2.34 10.61
CA THR A 51 -17.76 -3.26 11.66
C THR A 51 -17.69 -4.71 11.14
N VAL A 52 -18.71 -5.14 10.41
CA VAL A 52 -18.79 -6.48 9.82
C VAL A 52 -17.73 -6.62 8.72
N ALA A 53 -17.55 -5.59 7.89
CA ALA A 53 -16.52 -5.59 6.84
C ALA A 53 -15.09 -5.71 7.40
N ILE A 54 -14.79 -5.01 8.50
CA ILE A 54 -13.49 -5.10 9.20
C ILE A 54 -13.25 -6.52 9.72
N VAL A 55 -14.24 -7.11 10.41
CA VAL A 55 -14.09 -8.44 11.00
C VAL A 55 -13.91 -9.50 9.92
N LEU A 56 -14.71 -9.45 8.85
CA LEU A 56 -14.62 -10.40 7.74
C LEU A 56 -13.28 -10.28 7.00
N GLY A 57 -12.88 -9.07 6.60
CA GLY A 57 -11.63 -8.87 5.89
C GLY A 57 -10.41 -9.23 6.74
N GLY A 58 -10.42 -8.86 8.02
CA GLY A 58 -9.35 -9.20 8.96
C GLY A 58 -9.23 -10.71 9.18
N ALA A 59 -10.36 -11.40 9.34
CA ALA A 59 -10.38 -12.86 9.50
C ALA A 59 -9.82 -13.60 8.28
N ILE A 60 -10.18 -13.15 7.07
CA ILE A 60 -9.64 -13.72 5.82
C ILE A 60 -8.13 -13.52 5.77
N VAL A 61 -7.66 -12.30 6.08
CA VAL A 61 -6.23 -11.97 6.07
C VAL A 61 -5.45 -12.84 7.04
N VAL A 62 -5.91 -12.96 8.28
CA VAL A 62 -5.27 -13.81 9.29
C VAL A 62 -5.31 -15.29 8.88
N ALA A 63 -6.42 -15.78 8.33
CA ALA A 63 -6.56 -17.18 7.93
C ALA A 63 -5.54 -17.58 6.85
N TYR A 64 -5.42 -16.82 5.75
CA TYR A 64 -4.45 -17.18 4.71
C TYR A 64 -3.00 -16.95 5.16
N SER A 65 -2.76 -15.92 5.99
CA SER A 65 -1.41 -15.61 6.47
C SER A 65 -0.87 -16.68 7.42
N THR A 66 -1.72 -17.22 8.29
CA THR A 66 -1.34 -18.27 9.25
C THR A 66 -1.15 -19.65 8.59
N LEU A 67 -1.97 -19.98 7.58
CA LEU A 67 -1.89 -21.29 6.90
C LEU A 67 -0.71 -21.40 5.94
N GLY A 68 -0.30 -20.30 5.31
CA GLY A 68 0.58 -20.36 4.14
C GLY A 68 2.00 -19.83 4.32
N GLY A 69 2.29 -19.14 5.43
CA GLY A 69 3.61 -18.55 5.69
C GLY A 69 4.10 -17.63 4.56
N MET A 70 5.43 -17.49 4.41
CA MET A 70 6.03 -16.60 3.39
C MET A 70 5.62 -16.96 1.96
N TRP A 71 5.38 -18.24 1.66
CA TRP A 71 5.03 -18.70 0.31
C TRP A 71 3.62 -18.28 -0.11
N SER A 72 2.65 -18.31 0.81
CA SER A 72 1.33 -17.78 0.51
C SER A 72 1.34 -16.26 0.37
N ILE A 73 2.15 -15.56 1.18
CA ILE A 73 2.26 -14.10 1.08
C ILE A 73 2.79 -13.72 -0.30
N THR A 74 3.87 -14.35 -0.78
CA THR A 74 4.43 -14.05 -2.10
C THR A 74 3.48 -14.39 -3.24
N LEU A 75 2.74 -15.50 -3.16
CA LEU A 75 1.70 -15.81 -4.15
C LEU A 75 0.58 -14.78 -4.17
N THR A 76 0.07 -14.37 -3.00
CA THR A 76 -0.96 -13.33 -2.92
C THR A 76 -0.48 -11.99 -3.46
N ASP A 77 0.80 -11.64 -3.24
CA ASP A 77 1.40 -10.43 -3.77
C ASP A 77 1.49 -10.46 -5.31
N MET A 78 1.91 -11.59 -5.89
CA MET A 78 1.92 -11.77 -7.35
C MET A 78 0.52 -11.62 -7.96
N VAL A 79 -0.51 -12.19 -7.32
CA VAL A 79 -1.89 -12.03 -7.78
C VAL A 79 -2.32 -10.58 -7.68
N GLN A 80 -2.07 -9.89 -6.56
CA GLN A 80 -2.41 -8.48 -6.39
C GLN A 80 -1.67 -7.59 -7.39
N PHE A 81 -0.41 -7.89 -7.69
CA PHE A 81 0.38 -7.17 -8.68
C PHE A 81 -0.25 -7.27 -10.07
N VAL A 82 -0.62 -8.48 -10.50
CA VAL A 82 -1.28 -8.69 -11.80
C VAL A 82 -2.64 -8.00 -11.84
N VAL A 83 -3.46 -8.16 -10.78
CA VAL A 83 -4.79 -7.54 -10.70
C VAL A 83 -4.71 -6.01 -10.70
N LYS A 84 -3.77 -5.42 -9.96
CA LYS A 84 -3.57 -3.95 -9.95
C LYS A 84 -3.05 -3.45 -11.30
N THR A 85 -2.14 -4.19 -11.93
CA THR A 85 -1.61 -3.81 -13.25
C THR A 85 -2.70 -3.84 -14.31
N ILE A 86 -3.48 -4.92 -14.39
CA ILE A 86 -4.53 -5.03 -15.42
C ILE A 86 -5.74 -4.15 -15.05
N GLY A 87 -6.26 -4.29 -13.84
CA GLY A 87 -7.48 -3.61 -13.41
C GLY A 87 -7.30 -2.10 -13.22
N VAL A 88 -6.27 -1.67 -12.51
CA VAL A 88 -6.06 -0.25 -12.21
C VAL A 88 -5.33 0.45 -13.35
N LEU A 89 -4.17 -0.07 -13.75
CA LEU A 89 -3.31 0.63 -14.71
C LEU A 89 -3.78 0.48 -16.15
N LEU A 90 -4.20 -0.71 -16.60
CA LEU A 90 -4.60 -0.92 -18.00
C LEU A 90 -6.08 -0.67 -18.29
N LEU A 91 -6.97 -0.80 -17.31
CA LEU A 91 -8.41 -0.62 -17.51
C LEU A 91 -8.92 0.68 -16.90
N LEU A 92 -8.81 0.84 -15.57
CA LEU A 92 -9.38 2.01 -14.89
C LEU A 92 -8.72 3.31 -15.34
N LEU A 93 -7.40 3.35 -15.51
CA LEU A 93 -6.69 4.57 -15.92
C LEU A 93 -7.14 5.09 -17.31
N PRO A 94 -7.13 4.31 -18.40
CA PRO A 94 -7.61 4.82 -19.69
C PRO A 94 -9.11 5.11 -19.68
N ILE A 95 -9.94 4.31 -18.98
CA ILE A 95 -11.37 4.60 -18.86
C ILE A 95 -11.61 5.93 -18.13
N ALA A 96 -10.86 6.19 -17.05
CA ALA A 96 -10.93 7.45 -16.33
C ALA A 96 -10.50 8.63 -17.21
N VAL A 97 -9.42 8.49 -17.99
CA VAL A 97 -8.95 9.52 -18.93
C VAL A 97 -9.99 9.78 -20.02
N VAL A 98 -10.60 8.74 -20.59
CA VAL A 98 -11.65 8.90 -21.62
C VAL A 98 -12.90 9.56 -21.02
N LYS A 99 -13.34 9.16 -19.82
CA LYS A 99 -14.47 9.79 -19.12
C LYS A 99 -14.18 11.23 -18.71
N ALA A 100 -12.93 11.58 -18.46
CA ALA A 100 -12.49 12.95 -18.18
C ALA A 100 -12.41 13.83 -19.45
N GLY A 101 -12.80 13.34 -20.64
CA GLY A 101 -12.76 14.08 -21.90
C GLY A 101 -11.41 13.98 -22.64
N GLY A 102 -10.53 13.07 -22.21
CA GLY A 102 -9.20 12.87 -22.79
C GLY A 102 -8.14 13.84 -22.27
N PHE A 103 -6.89 13.62 -22.68
CA PHE A 103 -5.75 14.46 -22.26
C PHE A 103 -5.90 15.94 -22.64
N GLY A 104 -6.67 16.25 -23.70
CA GLY A 104 -6.95 17.62 -24.12
C GLY A 104 -7.84 18.37 -23.14
N GLU A 105 -8.95 17.77 -22.72
CA GLU A 105 -9.88 18.36 -21.74
C GLU A 105 -9.26 18.42 -20.35
N MET A 106 -8.50 17.38 -19.97
CA MET A 106 -7.71 17.40 -18.73
C MET A 106 -6.71 18.57 -18.70
N LYS A 107 -6.06 18.90 -19.82
CA LYS A 107 -5.15 20.05 -19.89
C LYS A 107 -5.89 21.40 -19.90
N ALA A 108 -7.14 21.44 -20.35
CA ALA A 108 -7.97 22.64 -20.32
C ALA A 108 -8.53 22.92 -18.92
N GLN A 109 -8.84 21.88 -18.14
CA GLN A 109 -9.44 22.01 -16.81
C GLN A 109 -8.41 21.94 -15.66
N LEU A 110 -7.25 21.30 -15.85
CA LEU A 110 -6.22 21.21 -14.82
C LEU A 110 -5.17 22.31 -14.99
N PRO A 111 -4.72 22.95 -13.90
CA PRO A 111 -3.58 23.86 -13.92
C PRO A 111 -2.35 23.20 -14.55
N THR A 112 -1.59 23.98 -15.32
CA THR A 112 -0.39 23.53 -16.05
C THR A 112 0.67 22.91 -15.13
N GLU A 113 0.64 23.25 -13.84
CA GLU A 113 1.50 22.75 -12.77
C GLU A 113 1.41 21.22 -12.57
N TYR A 114 0.25 20.60 -12.85
CA TYR A 114 0.10 19.13 -12.77
C TYR A 114 0.80 18.38 -13.91
N PHE A 115 1.13 19.07 -15.00
CA PHE A 115 1.84 18.51 -16.15
C PHE A 115 3.35 18.84 -16.13
N ASP A 116 3.79 19.68 -15.19
CA ASP A 116 5.21 19.95 -14.99
C ASP A 116 5.84 18.84 -14.12
N PRO A 117 6.86 18.12 -14.62
CA PRO A 117 7.56 17.09 -13.85
C PRO A 117 8.10 17.56 -12.49
N LEU A 118 8.32 18.86 -12.30
CA LEU A 118 8.78 19.48 -11.05
C LEU A 118 7.73 20.37 -10.38
N GLY A 119 6.52 20.48 -10.94
CA GLY A 119 5.45 21.33 -10.42
C GLY A 119 4.88 20.90 -9.06
N ILE A 120 5.15 19.66 -8.65
CA ILE A 120 4.72 19.07 -7.37
C ILE A 120 5.47 19.71 -6.17
N GLY A 121 6.56 20.45 -6.43
CA GLY A 121 7.40 21.08 -5.42
C GLY A 121 8.51 20.15 -4.93
N GLY A 122 9.74 20.67 -4.86
CA GLY A 122 10.92 19.90 -4.45
C GLY A 122 10.81 19.27 -3.05
N GLU A 123 10.06 19.91 -2.15
CA GLU A 123 9.77 19.39 -0.81
C GLU A 123 8.90 18.14 -0.85
N THR A 124 7.85 18.13 -1.67
CA THR A 124 6.97 16.97 -1.85
C THR A 124 7.70 15.81 -2.51
N ILE A 125 8.53 16.11 -3.53
CA ILE A 125 9.38 15.11 -4.18
C ILE A 125 10.35 14.50 -3.17
N PHE A 126 11.02 15.32 -2.37
CA PHE A 126 11.92 14.84 -1.31
C PHE A 126 11.18 13.98 -0.29
N THR A 127 9.99 14.41 0.13
CA THR A 127 9.14 13.65 1.07
C THR A 127 8.74 12.29 0.50
N TYR A 128 8.33 12.21 -0.75
CA TYR A 128 8.01 10.93 -1.40
C TYR A 128 9.23 10.05 -1.55
N VAL A 129 10.38 10.59 -1.95
CA VAL A 129 11.63 9.82 -1.98
C VAL A 129 11.93 9.24 -0.60
N LEU A 130 11.78 10.03 0.47
CA LEU A 130 12.05 9.58 1.83
C LEU A 130 11.06 8.49 2.27
N ILE A 131 9.76 8.73 2.12
CA ILE A 131 8.71 7.76 2.52
C ILE A 131 8.82 6.46 1.72
N TYR A 132 8.98 6.52 0.40
CA TYR A 132 9.03 5.31 -0.42
C TYR A 132 10.36 4.59 -0.32
N THR A 133 11.50 5.29 -0.22
CA THR A 133 12.81 4.63 -0.08
C THR A 133 12.93 3.96 1.29
N PHE A 134 12.65 4.68 2.38
CA PHE A 134 12.71 4.08 3.71
C PHE A 134 11.57 3.09 3.93
N GLY A 135 10.39 3.32 3.34
CA GLY A 135 9.28 2.38 3.39
C GLY A 135 9.53 1.05 2.67
N MET A 136 10.41 1.02 1.66
CA MET A 136 10.81 -0.21 0.95
C MET A 136 12.01 -0.94 1.59
N LEU A 137 12.77 -0.29 2.47
CA LEU A 137 13.98 -0.86 3.10
C LEU A 137 13.69 -1.75 4.32
N ILE A 138 12.41 -1.94 4.64
CA ILE A 138 11.91 -2.70 5.80
C ILE A 138 10.99 -3.82 5.35
#